data_AF-A0A6A3L2Y4-F1
#
_entry.id   AF-A0A6A3L2Y4-F1
#
_cell.length_a   1.000
_cell.length_b   1.000
_cell.length_c   1.000
_cell.angle_alpha   90.00
_cell.angle_beta   90.00
_cell.angle_gamma   90.00
#
_symmetry.space_group_name_H-M   'P 1'
#
loop_
_entity.id
_entity.type
_entity.pdbx_description
1 polymer ?
#
loop_
_entity_poly.entity_id
_entity_poly.type
_entity_poly.pdbx_seq_one_letter_code
_entity_poly.pdbx_strand_id
1 'polypeptide(L)'
;MSAGVGHGKQTPVLLKYMDGTSVKLESHYSVLGNKAALDLTKDSGDFQDLITWGQLPVPARDALNGDAFDVTYFFNKFEMPLKDSVFMNILNKAYPW
;
A
#
# COMPACT_ATOMS: atom_id res chain seq x y z
N MET A 1 5.58 3.80 0.98
CA MET A 1 5.09 3.10 -0.23
C MET A 1 5.51 1.64 -0.16
N SER A 2 4.67 0.67 -0.54
CA SER A 2 5.07 -0.74 -0.59
C SER A 2 6.06 -0.97 -1.74
N ALA A 3 7.33 -1.25 -1.45
CA ALA A 3 8.41 -1.17 -2.45
C ALA A 3 8.86 -2.52 -3.03
N GLY A 4 7.99 -3.54 -2.97
CA GLY A 4 8.35 -4.93 -3.31
C GLY A 4 9.17 -5.61 -2.20
N VAL A 5 10.19 -4.93 -1.65
CA VAL A 5 10.84 -5.31 -0.39
C VAL A 5 10.71 -4.17 0.60
N GLY A 6 9.99 -4.40 1.70
CA GLY A 6 9.76 -3.40 2.73
C GLY A 6 8.97 -2.18 2.24
N HIS A 7 9.32 -1.00 2.74
CA HIS A 7 8.62 0.25 2.45
C HIS A 7 9.57 1.34 1.97
N GLY A 8 9.31 1.89 0.79
CA GLY A 8 9.94 3.11 0.31
C GLY A 8 9.44 4.32 1.10
N LYS A 9 10.35 5.15 1.59
CA LYS A 9 10.09 6.29 2.47
C LYS A 9 10.74 7.54 1.88
N GLN A 10 10.03 8.67 1.92
CA GLN A 10 10.60 9.97 1.58
C GLN A 10 9.98 11.04 2.47
N THR A 11 10.80 11.69 3.29
CA THR A 11 10.37 12.79 4.16
C THR A 11 11.39 13.94 4.07
N PRO A 12 10.98 15.16 3.68
CA PRO A 12 9.67 15.52 3.14
C PRO A 12 9.44 14.94 1.73
N VAL A 13 8.18 14.82 1.32
CA VAL A 13 7.86 14.52 -0.09
C VAL A 13 8.24 15.73 -0.94
N LEU A 14 8.95 15.51 -2.05
CA LEU A 14 9.40 16.59 -2.93
C LEU A 14 8.24 17.06 -3.82
N LEU A 15 8.13 18.37 -4.05
CA LEU A 15 7.05 18.99 -4.83
C LEU A 15 6.87 18.39 -6.24
N LYS A 16 7.94 17.91 -6.87
CA LYS A 16 7.88 17.27 -8.19
C LYS A 16 7.03 15.99 -8.23
N TYR A 17 6.79 15.37 -7.06
CA TYR A 17 5.95 14.20 -6.86
C TYR A 17 4.57 14.53 -6.29
N MET A 18 4.21 15.80 -6.23
CA MET A 18 2.92 16.28 -5.75
C MET A 18 2.10 16.88 -6.90
N ASP A 19 0.79 16.76 -6.82
CA ASP A 19 -0.20 17.58 -7.53
C ASP A 19 -1.14 18.19 -6.50
N GLY A 20 -0.95 19.47 -6.18
CA GLY A 20 -1.60 20.11 -5.03
C GLY A 20 -1.30 19.37 -3.72
N THR A 21 -2.30 18.71 -3.16
CA THR A 21 -2.22 17.90 -1.93
C THR A 21 -2.12 16.39 -2.21
N SER A 22 -2.11 15.96 -3.47
CA SER A 22 -2.08 14.57 -3.89
C SER A 22 -0.65 14.11 -4.20
N VAL A 23 -0.24 12.97 -3.66
CA VAL A 23 1.04 12.33 -4.01
C VAL A 23 0.88 11.53 -5.29
N LYS A 24 1.79 11.70 -6.25
CA LYS A 24 1.81 10.95 -7.51
C LYS A 24 2.57 9.63 -7.31
N LEU A 25 1.89 8.53 -7.59
CA LEU A 25 2.41 7.17 -7.43
C LEU A 25 2.32 6.41 -8.75
N GLU A 26 3.33 5.60 -9.02
CA GLU A 26 3.29 4.60 -10.09
C GLU A 26 3.24 3.18 -9.50
N SER A 27 2.56 2.27 -10.20
CA SER A 27 2.61 0.85 -9.90
C SER A 27 3.48 0.14 -10.92
N HIS A 28 4.42 -0.68 -10.44
CA HIS A 28 5.32 -1.44 -11.29
C HIS A 28 5.58 -2.83 -10.69
N TYR A 29 6.18 -3.72 -11.48
CA TYR A 29 6.63 -5.03 -11.00
C TYR A 29 8.04 -4.93 -10.40
N SER A 30 8.18 -5.18 -9.10
CA SER A 30 9.48 -5.24 -8.44
C SER A 30 10.11 -6.61 -8.67
N VAL A 31 11.20 -6.66 -9.44
CA VAL A 31 11.97 -7.91 -9.66
C VAL A 31 12.56 -8.43 -8.35
N LEU A 32 13.08 -7.53 -7.51
CA LEU A 32 13.67 -7.92 -6.22
C LEU A 32 12.63 -8.48 -5.25
N GLY A 33 11.43 -7.89 -5.19
CA GLY A 33 10.32 -8.36 -4.35
C GLY A 33 9.49 -9.47 -4.98
N ASN A 34 9.68 -9.76 -6.26
CA ASN A 34 8.86 -10.66 -7.07
C ASN A 34 7.34 -10.41 -6.90
N LYS A 35 6.95 -9.12 -6.88
CA LYS A 35 5.55 -8.66 -6.70
C LYS A 35 5.36 -7.22 -7.15
N ALA A 36 4.09 -6.81 -7.25
CA ALA A 36 3.73 -5.40 -7.49
C ALA A 36 4.25 -4.50 -6.36
N ALA A 37 4.72 -3.31 -6.75
CA ALA A 37 5.26 -2.29 -5.88
C ALA A 37 4.77 -0.90 -6.30
N LEU A 38 4.97 0.07 -5.42
CA LEU A 38 4.66 1.47 -5.59
C LEU A 38 5.93 2.31 -5.44
N ASP A 39 6.07 3.32 -6.30
CA ASP A 39 7.11 4.35 -6.21
C ASP A 39 6.54 5.75 -6.47
N LEU A 40 7.30 6.79 -6.13
CA LEU A 40 6.98 8.18 -6.47
C LEU A 40 7.26 8.43 -7.95
N THR A 41 6.33 9.09 -8.62
CA THR A 41 6.49 9.44 -10.04
C THR A 41 6.27 10.93 -10.30
N LYS A 42 6.85 11.43 -11.39
CA LYS A 42 6.59 12.78 -11.90
C LYS A 42 5.36 12.81 -12.80
N ASP A 43 4.95 11.66 -13.31
CA ASP A 43 3.87 11.54 -14.26
C ASP A 43 2.51 11.70 -13.57
N SER A 44 1.55 12.30 -14.26
CA SER A 44 0.17 12.38 -13.77
C SER A 44 -0.47 10.99 -13.77
N GLY A 45 -1.28 10.71 -12.75
CA GLY A 45 -2.10 9.51 -12.67
C GLY A 45 -3.58 9.84 -12.59
N ASP A 46 -4.37 8.85 -12.18
CA ASP A 46 -5.81 8.95 -12.04
C ASP A 46 -6.25 8.85 -10.57
N PHE A 47 -7.47 9.31 -10.30
CA PHE A 47 -8.16 9.08 -9.03
C PHE A 47 -9.10 7.87 -9.13
N GLN A 48 -9.38 7.24 -7.98
CA GLN A 48 -10.34 6.14 -7.85
C GLN A 48 -11.37 6.50 -6.78
N ASP A 49 -12.56 5.90 -6.87
CA ASP A 49 -13.59 6.05 -5.85
C ASP A 49 -13.08 5.50 -4.51
N LEU A 50 -13.07 6.37 -3.50
CA LEU A 50 -12.56 6.05 -2.17
C LEU A 50 -13.68 5.52 -1.27
N ILE A 51 -13.51 4.29 -0.78
CA ILE A 51 -14.25 3.73 0.35
C ILE A 51 -13.28 3.51 1.51
N THR A 52 -13.57 4.10 2.67
CA THR A 52 -12.74 3.92 3.87
C THR A 52 -13.14 2.68 4.66
N TRP A 53 -12.24 2.15 5.49
CA TRP A 53 -12.51 0.98 6.34
C TRP A 53 -13.76 1.15 7.22
N GLY A 54 -13.96 2.36 7.77
CA GLY A 54 -15.13 2.70 8.58
C GLY A 54 -16.44 2.79 7.79
N GLN A 55 -16.38 3.07 6.48
CA GLN A 55 -17.55 3.13 5.61
C GLN A 55 -18.00 1.76 5.09
N LEU A 56 -17.15 0.73 5.16
CA LEU A 56 -17.51 -0.61 4.74
C LEU A 56 -18.62 -1.20 5.64
N PRO A 57 -19.54 -2.01 5.09
CA PRO A 57 -20.45 -2.80 5.91
C PRO A 57 -19.66 -3.88 6.67
N VAL A 58 -20.17 -4.33 7.82
CA VAL A 58 -19.51 -5.35 8.67
C VAL A 58 -19.08 -6.59 7.87
N PRO A 59 -19.93 -7.21 7.02
CA PRO A 59 -19.53 -8.39 6.26
C PRO A 59 -18.35 -8.17 5.31
N ALA A 60 -18.20 -6.95 4.77
CA ALA A 60 -17.06 -6.62 3.90
C ALA A 60 -15.77 -6.49 4.70
N ARG A 61 -15.82 -5.87 5.88
CA ARG A 61 -14.67 -5.84 6.79
C ARG A 61 -14.28 -7.24 7.25
N ASP A 62 -15.25 -8.07 7.63
CA ASP A 62 -14.99 -9.44 8.08
C ASP A 62 -14.35 -10.28 6.97
N ALA A 63 -14.82 -10.14 5.73
CA ALA A 63 -14.22 -10.83 4.58
C ALA A 63 -12.78 -10.36 4.31
N LEU A 64 -12.51 -9.05 4.36
CA LEU A 64 -11.16 -8.48 4.19
C LEU A 64 -10.22 -8.80 5.35
N ASN A 65 -10.77 -8.97 6.56
CA ASN A 65 -10.07 -9.43 7.75
C ASN A 65 -9.85 -10.96 7.76
N GLY A 66 -10.52 -11.70 6.88
CA GLY A 66 -10.31 -13.14 6.72
C GLY A 66 -8.99 -13.44 6.02
N ASP A 67 -8.86 -14.68 5.56
CA ASP A 67 -7.60 -15.19 4.99
C ASP A 67 -7.65 -15.24 3.45
N ALA A 68 -8.65 -14.57 2.84
CA ALA A 68 -8.88 -14.58 1.40
C ALA A 68 -7.69 -14.06 0.58
N PHE A 69 -6.86 -13.18 1.18
CA PHE A 69 -5.66 -12.64 0.56
C PHE A 69 -4.37 -13.26 1.11
N ASP A 70 -4.47 -14.15 2.10
CA ASP A 70 -3.33 -14.69 2.84
C ASP A 70 -2.68 -15.81 2.02
N VAL A 71 -1.97 -15.39 0.97
CA VAL A 71 -1.25 -16.28 0.06
C VAL A 71 0.23 -16.26 0.44
N THR A 72 0.83 -17.45 0.56
CA THR A 72 2.29 -17.58 0.67
C THR A 72 2.81 -18.21 -0.61
N TYR A 73 3.69 -17.49 -1.31
CA TYR A 73 4.34 -17.98 -2.52
C TYR A 73 5.85 -17.77 -2.41
N PHE A 74 6.60 -18.87 -2.44
CA PHE A 74 8.02 -18.90 -2.06
C PHE A 74 8.26 -18.20 -0.70
N PHE A 75 9.06 -17.13 -0.68
CA PHE A 75 9.37 -16.34 0.52
C PHE A 75 8.45 -15.13 0.72
N ASN A 76 7.46 -14.95 -0.16
CA ASN A 76 6.57 -13.80 -0.11
C ASN A 76 5.24 -14.17 0.54
N LYS A 77 4.92 -13.43 1.60
CA LYS A 77 3.58 -13.42 2.19
C LYS A 77 2.80 -12.23 1.62
N PHE A 78 1.61 -12.52 1.10
CA PHE A 78 0.63 -11.54 0.67
C PHE A 78 -0.46 -11.51 1.74
N GLU A 79 -0.81 -10.31 2.22
CA GLU A 79 -1.83 -10.11 3.24
C GLU A 79 -2.57 -8.80 2.91
N MET A 80 -3.84 -8.72 3.32
CA MET A 80 -4.61 -7.47 3.21
C MET A 80 -4.00 -6.42 4.16
N PRO A 81 -3.49 -5.27 3.67
CA PRO A 81 -2.69 -4.35 4.49
C PRO A 81 -3.49 -3.56 5.55
N LEU A 82 -4.81 -3.48 5.40
CA LEU A 82 -5.74 -2.85 6.34
C LEU A 82 -6.40 -3.85 7.31
N LYS A 83 -6.10 -5.16 7.22
CA LYS A 83 -6.59 -6.16 8.16
C LYS A 83 -6.12 -5.82 9.57
N ASP A 84 -6.98 -6.01 10.57
CA ASP A 84 -6.78 -5.49 11.93
C ASP A 84 -5.47 -6.01 12.56
N SER A 85 -5.11 -7.27 12.31
CA SER A 85 -3.86 -7.87 12.83
C SER A 85 -2.59 -7.39 12.10
N VAL A 86 -2.73 -6.74 10.94
CA VAL A 86 -1.64 -6.36 10.05
C VAL A 86 -1.39 -4.85 10.05
N PHE A 87 -2.45 -4.04 10.14
CA PHE A 87 -2.40 -2.60 9.91
C PHE A 87 -1.35 -1.89 10.77
N MET A 88 -1.35 -2.12 12.09
CA MET A 88 -0.41 -1.45 13.01
C MET A 88 1.05 -1.84 12.74
N ASN A 89 1.31 -3.09 12.33
CA ASN A 89 2.64 -3.53 11.95
C ASN A 89 3.12 -2.84 10.67
N ILE A 90 2.25 -2.71 9.67
CA ILE A 90 2.55 -1.96 8.43
C ILE A 90 2.80 -0.49 8.75
N LEU A 91 1.95 0.13 9.57
CA LEU A 91 2.10 1.54 9.94
C LEU A 91 3.46 1.80 10.60
N ASN A 92 3.86 0.97 11.57
CA ASN A 92 5.16 1.07 12.22
C ASN A 92 6.33 0.90 11.22
N LYS A 93 6.24 -0.06 10.29
CA LYS A 93 7.27 -0.26 9.26
C LYS A 93 7.32 0.89 8.25
N ALA A 94 6.19 1.52 7.96
CA ALA A 94 6.07 2.63 7.01
C ALA A 94 6.47 3.98 7.62
N TYR A 95 6.54 4.10 8.95
CA TYR A 95 6.89 5.33 9.64
C TYR A 95 8.22 5.92 9.12
N PRO A 96 8.23 7.16 8.59
CA PRO A 96 9.37 7.70 7.88
C PRO A 96 10.36 8.51 8.75
N TRP A 97 10.17 8.54 10.08
CA TRP A 97 11.05 9.25 11.02
C TRP A 97 11.73 8.33 12.02
#